data_AF-A0A7J8N266-F1
#
_entry.id   AF-A0A7J8N266-F1
#
_cell.length_a   1.000
_cell.length_b   1.000
_cell.length_c   1.000
_cell.angle_alpha   90.00
_cell.angle_beta   90.00
_cell.angle_gamma   90.00
#
_symmetry.space_group_name_H-M   'P 1'
#
loop_
_entity.id
_entity.type
_entity.pdbx_description
1 polymer ?
#
loop_
_entity_poly.entity_id
_entity_poly.type
_entity_poly.pdbx_seq_one_letter_code
_entity_poly.pdbx_strand_id
1 'polypeptide(L)'
;MGNMKSPFKGITKDIKGRSVCYKQDWVNGLCSGFRIFAPTFYIFFASALPVIAFGEQLSRDTDGALSTVETLASTAICGIIHSILGGQPLLIVGVAEPTIIMYTYLYNFCKRRPELGQELFLAWAAWVCVWTAMLLIFLAIFNACTIINRFTRVAGELFGMLITVLFLQEAVKGVISEFNVPKGENPKLEKYQFPWLYTNGLLAVIFSFGVLFTSLKTRKARLWRYGT
;
A
#
# COMPACT_ATOMS: atom_id res chain seq x y z
N MET A 1 4.44 30.60 15.44
CA MET A 1 3.24 29.98 16.06
C MET A 1 2.01 30.78 15.66
N GLY A 2 1.35 30.41 14.56
CA GLY A 2 0.16 31.12 14.07
C GLY A 2 -1.07 30.70 14.86
N ASN A 3 -1.69 31.67 15.53
CA ASN A 3 -2.91 31.56 16.34
C ASN A 3 -3.93 30.51 15.84
N MET A 4 -4.19 29.50 16.68
CA MET A 4 -5.27 28.52 16.63
C MET A 4 -6.63 29.20 16.94
N LYS A 5 -6.97 30.28 16.22
CA LYS A 5 -8.11 31.16 16.57
C LYS A 5 -9.36 30.98 15.71
N SER A 6 -9.33 30.10 14.70
CA SER A 6 -10.55 29.73 13.96
C SER A 6 -10.47 28.27 13.53
N PRO A 7 -11.46 27.43 13.89
CA PRO A 7 -11.60 26.12 13.25
C PRO A 7 -11.75 26.32 11.72
N PHE A 8 -11.35 25.31 10.94
CA PHE A 8 -11.41 25.29 9.46
C PHE A 8 -10.44 26.18 8.68
N LYS A 9 -9.69 27.09 9.33
CA LYS A 9 -8.77 28.01 8.62
C LYS A 9 -7.72 27.29 7.76
N GLY A 10 -7.23 26.13 8.21
CA GLY A 10 -6.31 25.28 7.45
C GLY A 10 -6.95 24.78 6.16
N ILE A 11 -8.11 24.15 6.26
CA ILE A 11 -8.88 23.60 5.14
C ILE A 11 -9.17 24.67 4.09
N THR A 12 -9.63 25.86 4.50
CA THR A 12 -9.93 26.96 3.56
C THR A 12 -8.67 27.42 2.81
N LYS A 13 -7.51 27.45 3.48
CA LYS A 13 -6.24 27.81 2.86
C LYS A 13 -5.81 26.77 1.83
N ASP A 14 -5.96 25.50 2.16
CA ASP A 14 -5.58 24.39 1.29
C ASP A 14 -6.44 24.35 0.02
N ILE A 15 -7.77 24.53 0.16
CA ILE A 15 -8.70 24.60 -0.98
C ILE A 15 -8.36 25.80 -1.88
N LYS A 16 -8.13 26.99 -1.29
CA LYS A 16 -7.78 28.19 -2.07
C LYS A 16 -6.45 28.03 -2.81
N GLY A 17 -5.47 27.36 -2.20
CA GLY A 17 -4.20 27.04 -2.85
C GLY A 17 -4.39 26.08 -4.02
N ARG A 18 -5.17 25.02 -3.83
CA ARG A 18 -5.41 24.00 -4.87
C ARG A 18 -6.25 24.52 -6.02
N SER A 19 -7.26 25.35 -5.77
CA SER A 19 -8.22 25.82 -6.79
C SER A 19 -7.55 26.60 -7.93
N VAL A 20 -6.45 27.31 -7.64
CA VAL A 20 -5.70 28.08 -8.65
C VAL A 20 -5.02 27.16 -9.66
N CYS A 21 -4.40 26.07 -9.18
CA CYS A 21 -3.68 25.13 -10.04
C CYS A 21 -4.60 24.08 -10.69
N TYR A 22 -5.76 23.79 -10.09
CA TYR A 22 -6.63 22.70 -10.55
C TYR A 22 -7.04 22.84 -12.02
N LYS A 23 -7.44 24.05 -12.46
CA LYS A 23 -7.80 24.29 -13.86
C LYS A 23 -6.61 24.07 -14.80
N GLN A 24 -5.42 24.49 -14.37
CA GLN A 24 -4.20 24.37 -15.16
C GLN A 24 -3.77 22.90 -15.33
N ASP A 25 -3.94 22.07 -14.30
CA ASP A 25 -3.60 20.64 -14.36
C ASP A 25 -4.40 19.89 -15.43
N TRP A 26 -5.70 20.16 -15.55
CA TRP A 26 -6.54 19.54 -16.58
C TRP A 26 -6.15 19.99 -17.99
N VAL A 27 -5.87 21.28 -18.18
CA VAL A 27 -5.41 21.82 -19.48
C VAL A 27 -4.05 21.21 -19.85
N ASN A 28 -3.10 21.21 -18.92
CA ASN A 28 -1.77 20.64 -19.15
C ASN A 28 -1.82 19.12 -19.39
N GLY A 29 -2.70 18.40 -18.69
CA GLY A 29 -2.91 16.97 -18.87
C GLY A 29 -3.39 16.63 -20.28
N LEU A 30 -4.36 17.41 -20.80
CA LEU A 30 -4.89 17.25 -22.16
C LEU A 30 -3.87 17.67 -23.22
N CYS A 31 -3.14 18.78 -23.00
CA CYS A 31 -2.12 19.27 -23.94
C CYS A 31 -0.89 18.35 -24.03
N SER A 32 -0.63 17.51 -23.02
CA SER A 32 0.52 16.59 -23.01
C SER A 32 0.43 15.44 -24.01
N GLY A 33 -0.76 15.21 -24.60
CA GLY A 33 -0.98 14.20 -25.64
C GLY A 33 -0.51 12.80 -25.21
N PHE A 34 0.24 12.11 -26.08
CA PHE A 34 0.71 10.75 -25.82
C PHE A 34 1.84 10.63 -24.80
N ARG A 35 2.51 11.74 -24.43
CA ARG A 35 3.66 11.70 -23.52
C ARG A 35 3.29 11.25 -22.11
N ILE A 36 2.02 11.42 -21.72
CA ILE A 36 1.53 11.02 -20.39
C ILE A 36 1.41 9.50 -20.24
N PHE A 37 1.23 8.75 -21.33
CA PHE A 37 1.04 7.30 -21.26
C PHE A 37 2.26 6.59 -20.67
N ALA A 38 3.48 6.96 -21.05
CA ALA A 38 4.68 6.29 -20.55
C ALA A 38 4.82 6.41 -19.01
N PRO A 39 4.72 7.60 -18.40
CA PRO A 39 4.63 7.74 -16.94
C PRO A 39 3.43 7.01 -16.33
N THR A 40 2.25 7.07 -16.95
CA THR A 40 1.04 6.40 -16.44
C THR A 40 1.22 4.89 -16.35
N PHE A 41 1.71 4.24 -17.42
CA PHE A 41 1.99 2.81 -17.42
C PHE A 41 3.08 2.44 -16.40
N TYR A 42 4.15 3.24 -16.33
CA TYR A 42 5.21 3.01 -15.37
C TYR A 42 4.70 3.05 -13.93
N ILE A 43 3.93 4.08 -13.57
CA ILE A 43 3.37 4.21 -12.22
C ILE A 43 2.31 3.15 -11.96
N PHE A 44 1.47 2.79 -12.94
CA PHE A 44 0.48 1.73 -12.80
C PHE A 44 1.11 0.40 -12.38
N PHE A 45 2.16 -0.05 -13.08
CA PHE A 45 2.85 -1.29 -12.69
C PHE A 45 3.61 -1.14 -11.37
N ALA A 46 4.23 0.02 -11.13
CA ALA A 46 4.93 0.29 -9.88
C ALA A 46 3.99 0.29 -8.66
N SER A 47 2.74 0.70 -8.81
CA SER A 47 1.74 0.71 -7.74
C SER A 47 0.94 -0.59 -7.63
N ALA A 48 0.65 -1.27 -8.74
CA ALA A 48 -0.17 -2.47 -8.74
C ALA A 48 0.57 -3.67 -8.12
N LEU A 49 1.87 -3.84 -8.41
CA LEU A 49 2.64 -4.99 -7.92
C LEU A 49 2.70 -5.07 -6.39
N PRO A 50 3.04 -3.99 -5.65
CA PRO A 50 3.00 -4.02 -4.19
C PRO A 50 1.60 -4.29 -3.65
N VAL A 51 0.55 -3.69 -4.25
CA VAL A 51 -0.84 -3.87 -3.81
C VAL A 51 -1.30 -5.32 -3.96
N ILE A 52 -0.90 -5.99 -5.05
CA ILE A 52 -1.20 -7.42 -5.24
C ILE A 52 -0.47 -8.27 -4.20
N ALA A 53 0.82 -8.03 -3.98
CA ALA A 53 1.61 -8.77 -2.99
C ALA A 53 1.06 -8.59 -1.57
N PHE A 54 0.72 -7.35 -1.21
CA PHE A 54 0.14 -7.00 0.08
C PHE A 54 -1.30 -7.49 0.24
N GLY A 55 -2.10 -7.48 -0.82
CA GLY A 55 -3.44 -8.05 -0.83
C GLY A 55 -3.41 -9.57 -0.60
N GLU A 56 -2.43 -10.26 -1.20
CA GLU A 56 -2.24 -11.69 -0.98
C GLU A 56 -1.77 -11.99 0.46
N GLN A 57 -0.84 -11.19 0.99
CA GLN A 57 -0.44 -11.28 2.39
C GLN A 57 -1.63 -11.09 3.33
N LEU A 58 -2.47 -10.08 3.07
CA LEU A 58 -3.68 -9.80 3.86
C LEU A 58 -4.68 -10.95 3.78
N SER A 59 -4.89 -11.53 2.59
CA SER A 59 -5.74 -12.71 2.38
C SER A 59 -5.26 -13.90 3.21
N ARG A 60 -3.96 -14.17 3.18
CA ARG A 60 -3.33 -15.26 3.96
C ARG A 60 -3.43 -15.05 5.46
N ASP A 61 -3.30 -13.81 5.93
CA ASP A 61 -3.33 -13.49 7.36
C ASP A 61 -4.75 -13.38 7.93
N THR A 62 -5.76 -13.17 7.07
CA THR A 62 -7.18 -13.05 7.46
C THR A 62 -8.00 -14.29 7.15
N ASP A 63 -7.35 -15.43 6.89
CA ASP A 63 -7.97 -16.70 6.48
C ASP A 63 -8.97 -16.51 5.31
N GLY A 64 -8.62 -15.65 4.34
CA GLY A 64 -9.42 -15.35 3.15
C GLY A 64 -10.58 -14.37 3.36
N ALA A 65 -10.71 -13.76 4.54
CA ALA A 65 -11.79 -12.80 4.82
C ALA A 65 -11.62 -11.47 4.08
N LEU A 66 -10.38 -11.07 3.76
CA LEU A 66 -10.07 -9.91 2.90
C LEU A 66 -9.20 -10.35 1.73
N SER A 67 -9.72 -10.25 0.52
CA SER A 67 -9.05 -10.75 -0.68
C SER A 67 -8.15 -9.70 -1.34
N THR A 68 -7.21 -10.18 -2.16
CA THR A 68 -6.36 -9.37 -3.05
C THR A 68 -7.17 -8.46 -3.96
N VAL A 69 -8.32 -8.94 -4.46
CA VAL A 69 -9.21 -8.16 -5.35
C VAL A 69 -9.87 -6.98 -4.63
N GLU A 70 -10.24 -7.14 -3.36
CA GLU A 70 -10.85 -6.08 -2.55
C GLU A 70 -9.83 -5.00 -2.21
N THR A 71 -8.60 -5.42 -1.92
CA THR A 71 -7.45 -4.52 -1.69
C THR A 71 -7.13 -3.70 -2.94
N LEU A 72 -7.18 -4.33 -4.12
CA LEU A 72 -6.96 -3.67 -5.41
C LEU A 72 -8.12 -2.71 -5.74
N ALA A 73 -9.36 -3.12 -5.52
CA ALA A 73 -10.54 -2.29 -5.72
C ALA A 73 -10.52 -1.06 -4.78
N SER A 74 -10.17 -1.26 -3.50
CA SER A 74 -10.01 -0.18 -2.52
C SER A 74 -8.97 0.83 -2.99
N THR A 75 -7.79 0.36 -3.40
CA THR A 75 -6.72 1.24 -3.89
C THR A 75 -7.13 2.01 -5.15
N ALA A 76 -7.81 1.35 -6.09
CA ALA A 76 -8.28 1.98 -7.33
C ALA A 76 -9.33 3.06 -7.05
N ILE A 77 -10.35 2.75 -6.24
CA ILE A 77 -11.43 3.69 -5.90
C ILE A 77 -10.86 4.88 -5.12
N CYS A 78 -10.04 4.63 -4.09
CA CYS A 78 -9.40 5.68 -3.32
C CYS A 78 -8.45 6.53 -4.18
N GLY A 79 -7.72 5.91 -5.11
CA GLY A 79 -6.84 6.60 -6.05
C GLY A 79 -7.59 7.53 -7.00
N ILE A 80 -8.74 7.10 -7.54
CA ILE A 80 -9.59 7.94 -8.40
C ILE A 80 -10.19 9.10 -7.60
N ILE A 81 -10.73 8.83 -6.41
CA ILE A 81 -11.30 9.88 -5.56
C ILE A 81 -10.20 10.88 -5.15
N HIS A 82 -9.02 10.41 -4.78
CA HIS A 82 -7.90 11.26 -4.38
C HIS A 82 -7.31 12.06 -5.55
N SER A 83 -7.27 11.52 -6.77
CA SER A 83 -6.75 12.26 -7.92
C SER A 83 -7.67 13.44 -8.30
N ILE A 84 -8.98 13.30 -8.09
CA ILE A 84 -9.97 14.35 -8.37
C ILE A 84 -10.06 15.36 -7.21
N LEU A 85 -10.16 14.89 -5.97
CA LEU A 85 -10.44 15.74 -4.81
C LEU A 85 -9.20 16.09 -3.96
N GLY A 86 -8.07 15.44 -4.21
CA GLY A 86 -6.86 15.57 -3.39
C GLY A 86 -6.14 16.90 -3.54
N GLY A 87 -5.50 17.32 -2.44
CA GLY A 87 -4.66 18.52 -2.41
C GLY A 87 -3.32 18.36 -3.12
N GLN A 88 -2.85 17.13 -3.33
CA GLN A 88 -1.56 16.84 -3.97
C GLN A 88 -1.70 15.69 -4.99
N PRO A 89 -1.84 16.00 -6.30
CA PRO A 89 -2.10 14.99 -7.33
C PRO A 89 -0.92 14.05 -7.62
N LEU A 90 0.30 14.42 -7.20
CA LEU A 90 1.50 13.58 -7.33
C LEU A 90 1.58 12.48 -6.26
N LEU A 91 0.69 12.50 -5.25
CA LEU A 91 0.67 11.50 -4.18
C LEU A 91 0.00 10.22 -4.68
N ILE A 92 0.72 9.10 -4.58
CA ILE A 92 0.20 7.77 -4.91
C ILE A 92 -0.40 7.18 -3.64
N VAL A 93 -1.72 7.01 -3.64
CA VAL A 93 -2.43 6.34 -2.55
C VAL A 93 -2.34 4.84 -2.79
N GLY A 94 -1.99 4.09 -1.74
CA GLY A 94 -1.91 2.64 -1.79
C GLY A 94 -1.94 2.04 -0.40
N VAL A 95 -2.09 0.72 -0.36
CA VAL A 95 -1.99 -0.04 0.88
C VAL A 95 -0.51 -0.21 1.22
N ALA A 96 -0.16 0.14 2.45
CA ALA A 96 1.17 -0.04 3.00
C ALA A 96 1.14 -1.14 4.05
N GLU A 97 2.30 -1.74 4.28
CA GLU A 97 2.47 -2.83 5.24
C GLU A 97 1.97 -2.51 6.66
N PRO A 98 2.17 -1.31 7.24
CA PRO A 98 1.60 -0.98 8.56
C PRO A 98 0.09 -1.13 8.60
N THR A 99 -0.62 -0.82 7.51
CA THR A 99 -2.06 -1.03 7.41
C THR A 99 -2.39 -2.51 7.51
N ILE A 100 -1.69 -3.37 6.77
CA ILE A 100 -1.89 -4.83 6.79
C ILE A 100 -1.68 -5.38 8.20
N ILE A 101 -0.59 -5.00 8.86
CA ILE A 101 -0.29 -5.43 10.24
C ILE A 101 -1.44 -5.05 11.19
N MET A 102 -2.00 -3.85 11.05
CA MET A 102 -3.16 -3.42 11.84
C MET A 102 -4.42 -4.24 11.54
N TYR A 103 -4.70 -4.56 10.28
CA TYR A 103 -5.83 -5.41 9.91
C TYR A 103 -5.65 -6.85 10.41
N THR A 104 -4.44 -7.41 10.29
CA THR A 104 -4.10 -8.73 10.85
C THR A 104 -4.25 -8.74 12.38
N TYR A 105 -3.83 -7.67 13.07
CA TYR A 105 -4.05 -7.54 14.51
C TYR A 105 -5.54 -7.49 14.86
N LEU A 106 -6.32 -6.70 14.10
CA LEU A 106 -7.76 -6.57 14.29
C LEU A 106 -8.48 -7.91 14.09
N TYR A 107 -8.08 -8.64 13.05
CA TYR A 107 -8.58 -9.98 12.76
C TYR A 107 -8.29 -10.95 13.90
N ASN A 108 -7.04 -10.99 14.38
CA ASN A 108 -6.64 -11.80 15.52
C ASN A 108 -7.37 -11.40 16.82
N PHE A 109 -7.67 -10.12 17.00
CA PHE A 109 -8.45 -9.62 18.12
C PHE A 109 -9.89 -10.16 18.09
N CYS A 110 -10.55 -10.12 16.93
CA CYS A 110 -11.89 -10.70 16.74
C CYS A 110 -11.88 -12.20 16.96
N LYS A 111 -10.90 -12.92 16.41
CA LYS A 111 -10.78 -14.39 16.52
C LYS A 111 -10.57 -14.87 17.96
N ARG A 112 -9.84 -14.11 18.78
CA ARG A 112 -9.61 -14.43 20.20
C ARG A 112 -10.81 -14.14 21.09
N ARG A 113 -11.78 -13.36 20.63
CA ARG A 113 -12.98 -12.97 21.38
C ARG A 113 -14.14 -13.91 20.98
N PRO A 114 -14.65 -14.74 21.91
CA PRO A 114 -15.73 -15.67 21.59
C PRO A 114 -17.04 -14.96 21.20
N GLU A 115 -17.22 -13.71 21.60
CA GLU A 115 -18.44 -12.91 21.33
C GLU A 115 -18.51 -12.30 19.93
N LEU A 116 -17.36 -12.04 19.28
CA LEU A 116 -17.32 -11.47 17.92
C LEU A 116 -17.19 -12.56 16.85
N GLY A 117 -16.36 -13.58 17.09
CA GLY A 117 -16.08 -14.60 16.10
C GLY A 117 -15.41 -14.05 14.83
N GLN A 118 -15.19 -14.94 13.86
CA GLN A 118 -14.55 -14.61 12.58
C GLN A 118 -15.52 -13.89 11.62
N GLU A 119 -16.81 -14.18 11.69
CA GLU A 119 -17.82 -13.69 10.74
C GLU A 119 -18.11 -12.18 10.91
N LEU A 120 -18.02 -11.64 12.13
CA LEU A 120 -18.26 -10.21 12.40
C LEU A 120 -17.02 -9.33 12.20
N PHE A 121 -15.91 -9.89 11.71
CA PHE A 121 -14.68 -9.13 11.47
C PHE A 121 -14.90 -7.94 10.52
N LEU A 122 -15.63 -8.13 9.41
CA LEU A 122 -15.86 -7.07 8.43
C LEU A 122 -16.69 -5.92 9.04
N ALA A 123 -17.74 -6.24 9.80
CA ALA A 123 -18.57 -5.24 10.47
C ALA A 123 -17.76 -4.47 11.54
N TRP A 124 -16.92 -5.16 12.29
CA TRP A 124 -16.03 -4.54 13.26
C TRP A 124 -14.99 -3.62 12.59
N ALA A 125 -14.37 -4.07 11.50
CA ALA A 125 -13.45 -3.26 10.72
C ALA A 125 -14.12 -2.01 10.15
N ALA A 126 -15.36 -2.13 9.65
CA ALA A 126 -16.15 -0.99 9.21
C ALA A 126 -16.37 0.03 10.35
N TRP A 127 -16.64 -0.44 11.56
CA TRP A 127 -16.85 0.45 12.69
C TRP A 127 -15.58 1.17 13.15
N VAL A 128 -14.43 0.47 13.12
CA VAL A 128 -13.11 1.10 13.31
C VAL A 128 -12.85 2.17 12.25
N CYS A 129 -13.23 1.93 10.99
CA CYS A 129 -13.11 2.92 9.92
C CYS A 129 -13.97 4.17 10.18
N VAL A 130 -15.19 4.03 10.71
CA VAL A 130 -16.04 5.18 11.04
C VAL A 130 -15.40 6.04 12.14
N TRP A 131 -14.90 5.43 13.21
CA TRP A 131 -14.19 6.15 14.26
C TRP A 131 -12.92 6.82 13.74
N THR A 132 -12.17 6.13 12.88
CA THR A 132 -10.97 6.68 12.24
C THR A 132 -11.31 7.90 11.39
N ALA A 133 -12.36 7.83 10.57
CA ALA A 133 -12.83 8.95 9.76
C ALA A 133 -13.26 10.15 10.63
N MET A 134 -14.01 9.89 11.71
CA MET A 134 -14.42 10.92 12.67
C MET A 134 -13.21 11.61 13.32
N LEU A 135 -12.22 10.85 13.77
CA LEU A 135 -10.98 11.39 14.35
C LEU A 135 -10.18 12.21 13.34
N LEU A 136 -10.08 11.76 12.09
CA LEU A 136 -9.41 12.51 11.02
C LEU A 136 -10.11 13.85 10.73
N ILE A 137 -11.45 13.87 10.74
CA ILE A 137 -12.22 15.11 10.59
C ILE A 137 -11.92 16.07 11.75
N PHE A 138 -11.91 15.59 13.00
CA PHE A 138 -11.56 16.43 14.14
C PHE A 138 -10.14 16.99 14.03
N LEU A 139 -9.15 16.16 13.70
CA LEU A 139 -7.77 16.59 13.51
C LEU A 139 -7.62 17.65 12.40
N ALA A 140 -8.41 17.53 11.33
CA ALA A 140 -8.46 18.51 10.25
C ALA A 140 -9.05 19.85 10.70
N ILE A 141 -10.15 19.82 11.48
CA ILE A 141 -10.79 21.04 12.02
C ILE A 141 -9.84 21.79 12.95
N PHE A 142 -9.12 21.08 13.82
CA PHE A 142 -8.15 21.64 14.76
C PHE A 142 -6.79 21.97 14.14
N ASN A 143 -6.60 21.74 12.83
CA ASN A 143 -5.35 22.00 12.11
C ASN A 143 -4.13 21.31 12.76
N ALA A 144 -4.32 20.06 13.21
CA ALA A 144 -3.27 19.23 13.79
C ALA A 144 -2.13 18.94 12.79
N CYS A 145 -2.37 19.13 11.48
CA CYS A 145 -1.37 19.04 10.42
C CYS A 145 -0.15 19.93 10.67
N THR A 146 -0.25 20.99 11.48
CA THR A 146 0.90 21.83 11.87
C THR A 146 2.01 21.01 12.58
N ILE A 147 1.67 19.89 13.22
CA ILE A 147 2.62 18.98 13.88
C ILE A 147 3.61 18.37 12.89
N ILE A 148 3.23 18.21 11.62
CA ILE A 148 4.13 17.63 10.61
C ILE A 148 5.38 18.48 10.38
N ASN A 149 5.31 19.80 10.61
CA ASN A 149 6.48 20.68 10.54
C ASN A 149 7.52 20.40 11.64
N ARG A 150 7.13 19.67 12.69
CA ARG A 150 8.03 19.20 13.75
C ARG A 150 8.67 17.85 13.40
N PHE A 151 8.15 17.17 12.39
CA PHE A 151 8.71 15.90 11.94
C PHE A 151 10.06 16.16 11.28
N THR A 152 11.12 15.67 11.92
CA THR A 152 12.49 15.92 11.47
C THR A 152 12.85 15.01 10.31
N ARG A 153 13.85 15.42 9.53
CA ARG A 153 14.44 14.58 8.48
C ARG A 153 14.87 13.20 8.99
N VAL A 154 15.46 13.15 10.19
CA VAL A 154 15.86 11.89 10.84
C VAL A 154 14.66 10.97 11.05
N ALA A 155 13.53 11.50 11.52
CA ALA A 155 12.33 10.70 11.70
C ALA A 155 11.79 10.15 10.36
N GLY A 156 11.86 10.93 9.29
CA GLY A 156 11.47 10.48 7.95
C GLY A 156 12.38 9.40 7.37
N GLU A 157 13.69 9.56 7.52
CA GLU A 157 14.66 8.55 7.06
C GLU A 157 14.53 7.25 7.86
N LEU A 158 14.32 7.33 9.19
CA LEU A 158 14.07 6.15 10.03
C LEU A 158 12.75 5.45 9.67
N PHE A 159 11.69 6.20 9.40
CA PHE A 159 10.40 5.62 8.97
C PHE A 159 10.53 4.91 7.62
N GLY A 160 11.24 5.51 6.66
CA GLY A 160 11.55 4.87 5.38
C GLY A 160 12.42 3.62 5.51
N MET A 161 13.41 3.65 6.41
CA MET A 161 14.23 2.48 6.73
C MET A 161 13.39 1.35 7.33
N LEU A 162 12.48 1.66 8.26
CA LEU A 162 11.58 0.68 8.86
C LEU A 162 10.74 -0.03 7.80
N ILE A 163 10.09 0.73 6.91
CA ILE A 163 9.30 0.17 5.82
C ILE A 163 10.17 -0.73 4.92
N THR A 164 11.40 -0.31 4.61
CA THR A 164 12.29 -1.09 3.76
C THR A 164 12.68 -2.43 4.39
N VAL A 165 12.97 -2.44 5.70
CA VAL A 165 13.33 -3.66 6.44
C VAL A 165 12.14 -4.61 6.53
N LEU A 166 10.96 -4.09 6.84
CA LEU A 166 9.73 -4.87 6.93
C LEU A 166 9.38 -5.50 5.57
N PHE A 167 9.48 -4.74 4.48
CA PHE A 167 9.23 -5.25 3.14
C PHE A 167 10.24 -6.33 2.72
N LEU A 168 11.51 -6.20 3.11
CA LEU A 168 12.53 -7.23 2.88
C LEU A 168 12.22 -8.50 3.69
N GLN A 169 11.76 -8.35 4.94
CA GLN A 169 11.36 -9.48 5.78
C GLN A 169 10.19 -10.25 5.15
N GLU A 170 9.16 -9.56 4.68
CA GLU A 170 8.01 -10.20 4.02
C GLU A 170 8.40 -10.86 2.69
N ALA A 171 9.30 -10.27 1.92
CA ALA A 171 9.85 -10.92 0.72
C ALA A 171 10.55 -12.25 1.06
N VAL A 172 11.35 -12.29 2.13
CA VAL A 172 12.02 -13.53 2.59
C VAL A 172 11.00 -14.56 3.09
N LYS A 173 10.00 -14.14 3.88
CA LYS A 173 8.92 -15.02 4.33
C LYS A 173 8.12 -15.59 3.15
N GLY A 174 7.86 -14.78 2.13
CA GLY A 174 7.20 -15.20 0.89
C GLY A 174 7.94 -16.35 0.22
N VAL A 175 9.25 -16.20 0.00
CA VAL A 175 10.09 -17.26 -0.59
C VAL A 175 10.12 -18.52 0.28
N ILE A 176 10.25 -18.39 1.61
CA ILE A 176 10.22 -19.54 2.53
C ILE A 176 8.86 -20.25 2.49
N SER A 177 7.78 -19.50 2.27
CA SER A 177 6.43 -20.07 2.27
C SER A 177 6.17 -21.01 1.10
N GLU A 178 6.88 -20.85 -0.03
CA GLU A 178 6.79 -21.76 -1.19
C GLU A 178 7.36 -23.15 -0.91
N PHE A 179 8.23 -23.28 0.11
CA PHE A 179 8.74 -24.57 0.58
C PHE A 179 7.78 -25.28 1.55
N ASN A 180 6.64 -24.67 1.88
CA ASN A 180 5.70 -25.18 2.87
C ASN A 180 4.32 -25.39 2.24
N VAL A 181 3.54 -26.31 2.82
CA VAL A 181 2.16 -26.55 2.37
C VAL A 181 1.29 -25.33 2.73
N PRO A 182 0.47 -24.80 1.80
CA PRO A 182 -0.46 -23.71 2.08
C PRO A 182 -1.40 -24.06 3.24
N LYS A 183 -1.61 -23.13 4.16
CA LYS A 183 -2.52 -23.32 5.30
C LYS A 183 -3.94 -23.48 4.76
N GLY A 184 -4.61 -24.59 5.10
CA GLY A 184 -5.99 -24.87 4.68
C GLY A 184 -6.13 -25.84 3.51
N GLU A 185 -5.03 -26.26 2.88
CA GLU A 185 -5.05 -27.27 1.83
C GLU A 185 -4.74 -28.69 2.33
N ASN A 186 -5.31 -29.70 1.65
CA ASN A 186 -5.15 -31.10 2.04
C ASN A 186 -3.69 -31.55 1.79
N PRO A 187 -2.92 -31.91 2.84
CA PRO A 187 -1.51 -32.30 2.70
C PRO A 187 -1.31 -33.62 1.95
N LYS A 188 -2.40 -34.34 1.64
CA LYS A 188 -2.40 -35.59 0.88
C LYS A 188 -2.45 -35.40 -0.64
N LEU A 189 -2.61 -34.17 -1.13
CA LEU A 189 -2.57 -33.88 -2.57
C LEU A 189 -1.16 -34.13 -3.12
N GLU A 190 -1.07 -34.72 -4.31
CA GLU A 190 0.20 -35.06 -4.98
C GLU A 190 1.10 -33.84 -5.18
N LYS A 191 0.50 -32.66 -5.39
CA LYS A 191 1.16 -31.35 -5.48
C LYS A 191 1.95 -30.95 -4.22
N TYR A 192 1.57 -31.46 -3.05
CA TYR A 192 2.21 -31.15 -1.77
C TYR A 192 3.17 -32.23 -1.27
N GLN A 193 3.46 -33.22 -2.11
CA GLN A 193 4.54 -34.15 -1.81
C GLN A 193 5.90 -33.46 -1.86
N PHE A 194 6.84 -33.98 -1.06
CA PHE A 194 8.18 -33.41 -0.88
C PHE A 194 8.91 -33.06 -2.20
N PRO A 195 8.89 -33.89 -3.26
CA PRO A 195 9.59 -33.56 -4.51
C PRO A 195 9.04 -32.29 -5.20
N TRP A 196 7.71 -32.12 -5.23
CA TRP A 196 7.06 -30.98 -5.86
C TRP A 196 7.22 -29.71 -5.03
N LEU A 197 7.12 -29.81 -3.71
CA LEU A 197 7.31 -28.69 -2.79
C LEU A 197 8.75 -28.15 -2.85
N TYR A 198 9.74 -29.05 -2.88
CA TYR A 198 11.14 -28.68 -3.02
C TYR A 198 11.43 -28.02 -4.38
N THR A 199 10.84 -28.56 -5.46
CA THR A 199 10.99 -27.99 -6.81
C THR A 199 10.39 -26.58 -6.90
N ASN A 200 9.20 -26.37 -6.33
CA ASN A 200 8.55 -25.05 -6.28
C ASN A 200 9.39 -24.05 -5.49
N GLY A 201 9.86 -24.43 -4.31
CA GLY A 201 10.71 -23.56 -3.49
C GLY A 201 12.03 -23.19 -4.19
N LEU A 202 12.70 -24.16 -4.84
CA LEU A 202 13.91 -23.90 -5.62
C LEU A 202 13.65 -22.90 -6.76
N LEU A 203 12.55 -23.09 -7.48
CA LEU A 203 12.13 -22.25 -8.58
C LEU A 203 11.74 -20.84 -8.12
N ALA A 204 11.10 -20.71 -6.94
CA ALA A 204 10.82 -19.42 -6.31
C ALA A 204 12.11 -18.66 -5.96
N VAL A 205 13.13 -19.34 -5.45
CA VAL A 205 14.46 -18.76 -5.20
C VAL A 205 15.09 -18.29 -6.51
N ILE A 206 15.13 -19.14 -7.53
CA ILE A 206 15.72 -18.80 -8.84
C ILE A 206 15.03 -17.58 -9.45
N PHE A 207 13.69 -17.56 -9.48
CA PHE A 207 12.95 -16.44 -10.05
C PHE A 207 13.08 -15.16 -9.23
N SER A 208 13.04 -15.24 -7.90
CA SER A 208 13.20 -14.07 -7.02
C SER A 208 14.58 -13.41 -7.23
N PHE A 209 15.66 -14.19 -7.18
CA PHE A 209 17.01 -13.67 -7.43
C PHE A 209 17.21 -13.23 -8.88
N GLY A 210 16.62 -13.94 -9.86
CA GLY A 210 16.67 -13.58 -11.27
C GLY A 210 16.02 -12.22 -11.55
N VAL A 211 14.83 -11.98 -11.00
CA VAL A 211 14.12 -10.69 -11.10
C VAL A 211 14.87 -9.60 -10.35
N LEU A 212 15.43 -9.88 -9.16
CA LEU A 212 16.24 -8.93 -8.41
C LEU A 212 17.48 -8.50 -9.21
N PHE A 213 18.23 -9.45 -9.77
CA PHE A 213 19.41 -9.13 -10.57
C PHE A 213 19.06 -8.32 -11.82
N THR A 214 18.02 -8.75 -12.53
CA THR A 214 17.55 -8.07 -13.75
C THR A 214 17.06 -6.66 -13.45
N SER A 215 16.29 -6.47 -12.37
CA SER A 215 15.80 -5.13 -11.96
C SER A 215 16.94 -4.20 -11.56
N LEU A 216 17.97 -4.70 -10.87
CA LEU A 216 19.18 -3.92 -10.55
C LEU A 216 19.96 -3.51 -11.81
N LYS A 217 20.00 -4.38 -12.83
CA LYS A 217 20.58 -4.05 -14.14
C LYS A 217 19.75 -3.00 -14.87
N THR A 218 18.42 -3.14 -14.91
CA THR A 218 17.49 -2.17 -15.51
C THR A 218 17.63 -0.79 -14.86
N ARG A 219 17.79 -0.72 -13.52
CA ARG A 219 18.01 0.56 -12.83
C ARG A 219 19.33 1.23 -13.25
N LYS A 220 20.37 0.45 -13.50
CA LYS A 220 21.68 0.93 -13.96
C LYS A 220 21.73 1.15 -15.48
N ALA A 221 20.75 0.69 -16.24
CA ALA A 221 20.73 0.77 -17.70
C ALA A 221 20.80 2.22 -18.21
N ARG A 222 20.16 3.18 -17.51
CA ARG A 222 20.23 4.61 -17.84
C ARG A 222 21.63 5.22 -17.67
N LEU A 223 22.52 4.57 -16.92
CA LEU A 223 23.90 5.02 -16.68
C LEU A 223 24.91 4.26 -17.54
N TRP A 224 24.44 3.34 -18.39
CA TRP A 224 25.33 2.43 -19.11
C TRP A 224 25.89 3.12 -20.35
N ARG A 225 27.21 3.35 -20.34
CA ARG A 225 27.94 4.04 -21.44
C ARG A 225 27.91 3.32 -22.79
N TYR A 226 27.53 2.04 -22.80
CA TYR A 226 27.48 1.19 -23.99
C TYR A 226 26.05 0.87 -24.45
N GLY A 227 25.04 1.49 -23.83
CA GLY A 227 23.67 1.45 -24.35
C GLY A 227 23.52 2.45 -25.49
N THR A 228 22.94 2.01 -26.60
CA THR A 228 22.50 2.90 -27.70
C THR A 228 21.48 3.92 -27.22
#